data_AF-A0A3L7W029-F1
#
_entry.id   AF-A0A3L7W029-F1
#
_cell.length_a   1.000
_cell.length_b   1.000
_cell.length_c   1.000
_cell.angle_alpha   90.00
_cell.angle_beta   90.00
_cell.angle_gamma   90.00
#
_symmetry.space_group_name_H-M   'P 1'
#
loop_
_entity.id
_entity.type
_entity.pdbx_description
1 polymer ?
#
loop_
_entity_poly.entity_id
_entity_poly.type
_entity_poly.pdbx_seq_one_letter_code
_entity_poly.pdbx_strand_id
1 'polypeptide(L)'
;MPELPEVETVARDLARLVAGQRVVSARVLRERNIATPDAPTFISAIAGRAIRGVRRRAKWIIVDLEGGVALLVHLRMTGQLLVLPASAPLDPYVRAALLLDDGRELRFRDVRAFGRLALVACGDDGIPASSLDPSDVPLLADHGPEPLEPSFTADLLGALLARRPGRLKGTLLDQRCIAGLGNIYADEALWRAHLHPLAAGATLRRDEVERLHAAIVGVLSEAVEARGSSIDDYTGPDGDGTMQERLAVYQRQGEPCLACGATIRRFVVGGRATHICPTCQPLPRGGRRAGGELPRGAASGDRSDTRRGGRWSERVHPATVGATVAERAAARRRAVRSGGADPVGVRR
;
A
#
# COMPACT_ATOMS: atom_id res chain seq x y z
N MET A 1 3.57 -0.55 -2.48
CA MET A 1 2.70 -1.70 -2.20
C MET A 1 1.40 -1.10 -1.72
N PRO A 2 0.25 -1.35 -2.36
CA PRO A 2 -1.04 -1.03 -1.77
C PRO A 2 -1.12 -1.63 -0.36
N GLU A 3 -1.55 -0.81 0.59
CA GLU A 3 -1.81 -1.22 1.97
C GLU A 3 -3.33 -1.39 2.13
N LEU A 4 -3.81 -1.55 3.37
CA LEU A 4 -5.24 -1.76 3.61
C LEU A 4 -6.16 -0.74 2.91
N PRO A 5 -5.92 0.59 3.00
CA PRO A 5 -6.84 1.58 2.44
C PRO A 5 -6.97 1.52 0.91
N GLU A 6 -5.86 1.33 0.21
CA GLU A 6 -5.90 1.20 -1.25
C GLU A 6 -6.61 -0.09 -1.66
N VAL A 7 -6.33 -1.22 -0.99
CA VAL A 7 -6.98 -2.50 -1.29
C VAL A 7 -8.48 -2.44 -1.00
N GLU A 8 -8.89 -1.76 0.08
CA GLU A 8 -10.30 -1.53 0.41
C GLU A 8 -11.00 -0.72 -0.69
N THR A 9 -10.34 0.32 -1.17
CA THR A 9 -10.84 1.16 -2.29
C THR A 9 -11.04 0.30 -3.54
N VAL A 10 -10.04 -0.51 -3.92
CA VAL A 10 -10.14 -1.39 -5.08
C VAL A 10 -11.26 -2.42 -4.91
N ALA A 11 -11.41 -3.00 -3.72
CA ALA A 11 -12.46 -3.98 -3.45
C ALA A 11 -13.87 -3.38 -3.58
N ARG A 12 -14.10 -2.18 -3.03
CA ARG A 12 -15.38 -1.46 -3.13
C ARG A 12 -15.72 -1.08 -4.57
N ASP A 13 -14.74 -0.59 -5.32
CA ASP A 13 -14.92 -0.24 -6.72
C ASP A 13 -15.22 -1.48 -7.56
N LEU A 14 -14.45 -2.55 -7.34
CA LEU A 14 -14.65 -3.80 -8.05
C LEU A 14 -16.03 -4.39 -7.74
N ALA A 15 -16.47 -4.40 -6.47
CA ALA A 15 -17.80 -4.87 -6.09
C ALA A 15 -18.91 -4.22 -6.93
N ARG A 16 -18.88 -2.89 -7.08
CA ARG A 16 -19.86 -2.15 -7.89
C ARG A 16 -19.79 -2.49 -9.37
N LEU A 17 -18.60 -2.81 -9.88
CA LEU A 17 -18.38 -3.05 -11.30
C LEU A 17 -18.74 -4.47 -11.76
N VAL A 18 -18.56 -5.49 -10.90
CA VAL A 18 -18.64 -6.91 -11.33
C VAL A 18 -19.62 -7.78 -10.54
N ALA A 19 -20.22 -7.30 -9.44
CA ALA A 19 -21.18 -8.09 -8.69
C ALA A 19 -22.39 -8.47 -9.56
N GLY A 20 -22.81 -9.73 -9.49
CA GLY A 20 -23.90 -10.28 -10.30
C GLY A 20 -23.46 -10.83 -11.66
N GLN A 21 -22.30 -10.43 -12.19
CA GLN A 21 -21.81 -10.91 -13.48
C GLN A 21 -21.32 -12.36 -13.40
N ARG A 22 -21.48 -13.11 -14.51
CA ARG A 22 -20.93 -14.46 -14.65
C ARG A 22 -19.62 -14.45 -15.40
N VAL A 23 -18.64 -15.18 -14.88
CA VAL A 23 -17.38 -15.45 -15.59
C VAL A 23 -17.67 -16.45 -16.71
N VAL A 24 -17.61 -16.02 -17.97
CA VAL A 24 -17.83 -16.87 -19.14
C VAL A 24 -16.61 -17.75 -19.40
N SER A 25 -15.42 -17.16 -19.36
CA SER A 25 -14.16 -17.86 -19.60
C SER A 25 -12.99 -17.13 -18.93
N ALA A 26 -11.86 -17.81 -18.81
CA ALA A 26 -10.63 -17.26 -18.23
C ALA A 26 -9.44 -17.49 -19.14
N ARG A 27 -8.51 -16.54 -19.15
CA ARG A 27 -7.20 -16.63 -19.81
C ARG A 27 -6.11 -16.39 -18.77
N VAL A 28 -5.17 -17.33 -18.67
CA VAL A 28 -3.94 -17.16 -17.89
C VAL A 28 -2.80 -16.88 -18.86
N LEU A 29 -2.26 -15.66 -18.79
CA LEU A 29 -1.18 -15.20 -19.67
C LEU A 29 0.19 -15.37 -19.01
N ARG A 30 0.22 -15.58 -17.69
CA ARG A 30 1.43 -15.90 -16.93
C ARG A 30 1.12 -16.80 -15.73
N GLU A 31 1.41 -18.09 -15.88
CA GLU A 31 1.10 -19.11 -14.87
C GLU A 31 1.72 -18.84 -13.50
N ARG A 32 2.94 -18.26 -13.45
CA ARG A 32 3.63 -17.91 -12.20
C ARG A 32 2.89 -16.90 -11.31
N ASN A 33 1.84 -16.25 -11.82
CA ASN A 33 0.96 -15.39 -11.01
C ASN A 33 -0.18 -16.17 -10.36
N ILE A 34 -0.50 -17.37 -10.83
CA ILE A 34 -1.47 -18.26 -10.22
C ILE A 34 -0.75 -19.02 -9.10
N ALA A 35 -1.18 -18.81 -7.86
CA ALA A 35 -0.59 -19.44 -6.68
C ALA A 35 -1.17 -20.84 -6.45
N THR A 36 -2.47 -21.00 -6.68
CA THR A 36 -3.19 -22.27 -6.59
C THR A 36 -4.56 -22.10 -7.28
N PRO A 37 -5.11 -23.12 -7.94
CA PRO A 37 -4.43 -24.35 -8.36
C PRO A 37 -3.46 -24.08 -9.54
N ASP A 38 -3.06 -25.10 -10.31
CA ASP A 38 -2.40 -24.91 -11.59
C ASP A 38 -3.31 -24.17 -12.61
N ALA A 39 -2.71 -23.59 -13.65
CA ALA A 39 -3.43 -22.73 -14.59
C ALA A 39 -4.58 -23.43 -15.35
N PRO A 40 -4.42 -24.66 -15.89
CA PRO A 40 -5.54 -25.41 -16.47
C PRO A 40 -6.71 -25.61 -15.49
N THR A 41 -6.44 -26.05 -14.26
CA THR A 41 -7.46 -26.23 -13.23
C THR A 41 -8.11 -24.90 -12.84
N PHE A 42 -7.34 -23.82 -12.75
CA PHE A 42 -7.85 -22.48 -12.47
C PHE A 42 -8.86 -22.04 -13.53
N ILE A 43 -8.51 -22.21 -14.82
CA ILE A 43 -9.35 -21.80 -15.95
C ILE A 43 -10.67 -22.58 -15.98
N SER A 44 -10.61 -23.90 -15.82
CA SER A 44 -11.81 -24.74 -15.86
C SER A 44 -12.69 -24.52 -14.64
N ALA A 45 -12.10 -24.37 -13.45
CA ALA A 45 -12.84 -24.25 -12.20
C ALA A 45 -13.50 -22.88 -12.03
N ILE A 46 -12.95 -21.79 -12.57
CA ILE A 46 -13.54 -20.44 -12.44
C ILE A 46 -14.63 -20.16 -13.49
N ALA A 47 -14.54 -20.80 -14.65
CA ALA A 47 -15.48 -20.59 -15.75
C ALA A 47 -16.90 -21.01 -15.36
N GLY A 48 -17.88 -20.25 -15.84
CA GLY A 48 -19.29 -20.44 -15.56
C GLY A 48 -19.76 -19.96 -14.20
N ARG A 49 -18.90 -19.48 -13.28
CA ARG A 49 -19.34 -19.04 -11.94
C ARG A 49 -19.82 -17.59 -11.91
N ALA A 50 -20.92 -17.33 -11.21
CA ALA A 50 -21.38 -15.97 -10.93
C ALA A 50 -20.58 -15.33 -9.81
N ILE A 51 -20.23 -14.05 -9.95
CA ILE A 51 -19.61 -13.24 -8.91
C ILE A 51 -20.70 -12.79 -7.93
N ARG A 52 -20.60 -13.23 -6.68
CA ARG A 52 -21.58 -12.94 -5.62
C ARG A 52 -21.26 -11.64 -4.89
N GLY A 53 -19.98 -11.33 -4.72
CA GLY A 53 -19.55 -10.13 -4.04
C GLY A 53 -18.04 -9.96 -4.09
N VAL A 54 -17.57 -8.81 -3.61
CA VAL A 54 -16.15 -8.55 -3.44
C VAL A 54 -15.94 -7.95 -2.06
N ARG A 55 -14.99 -8.52 -1.31
CA ARG A 55 -14.60 -8.09 0.03
C ARG A 55 -13.07 -8.05 0.14
N ARG A 56 -12.58 -7.66 1.30
CA ARG A 56 -11.15 -7.56 1.60
C ARG A 56 -10.82 -8.31 2.89
N ARG A 57 -9.65 -8.95 2.93
CA ARG A 57 -8.98 -9.35 4.15
C ARG A 57 -7.50 -8.98 4.07
N ALA A 58 -6.98 -8.27 5.06
CA ALA A 58 -5.63 -7.74 5.07
C ALA A 58 -5.35 -6.92 3.79
N LYS A 59 -4.41 -7.39 2.96
CA LYS A 59 -4.04 -6.82 1.65
C LYS A 59 -4.49 -7.70 0.49
N TRP A 60 -5.48 -8.56 0.73
CA TRP A 60 -6.11 -9.43 -0.26
C TRP A 60 -7.50 -8.92 -0.61
N ILE A 61 -7.79 -8.89 -1.90
CA ILE A 61 -9.14 -8.76 -2.44
C ILE A 61 -9.68 -10.18 -2.57
N ILE A 62 -10.92 -10.39 -2.13
CA ILE A 62 -11.61 -11.68 -2.19
C ILE A 62 -12.85 -11.46 -3.05
N VAL A 63 -12.88 -12.08 -4.23
CA VAL A 63 -14.05 -12.11 -5.11
C VAL A 63 -14.78 -13.41 -4.81
N ASP A 64 -15.91 -13.32 -4.12
CA ASP A 64 -16.73 -14.47 -3.76
C ASP A 64 -17.49 -14.94 -5.01
N LEU A 65 -17.37 -16.22 -5.34
CA LEU A 65 -17.96 -16.85 -6.51
C LEU A 65 -19.03 -17.85 -6.09
N GLU A 66 -19.96 -18.11 -7.00
CA GLU A 66 -20.97 -19.15 -6.85
C GLU A 66 -20.34 -20.52 -6.55
N GLY A 67 -21.01 -21.30 -5.70
CA GLY A 67 -20.60 -22.67 -5.36
C GLY A 67 -19.46 -22.76 -4.35
N GLY A 68 -19.40 -21.84 -3.39
CA GLY A 68 -18.46 -21.90 -2.26
C GLY A 68 -17.00 -21.76 -2.68
N VAL A 69 -16.72 -20.94 -3.70
CA VAL A 69 -15.36 -20.71 -4.22
C VAL A 69 -15.06 -19.22 -4.17
N ALA A 70 -13.81 -18.85 -3.95
CA ALA A 70 -13.36 -17.47 -3.98
C ALA A 70 -12.09 -17.32 -4.83
N LEU A 71 -12.04 -16.23 -5.59
CA LEU A 71 -10.82 -15.75 -6.23
C LEU A 71 -10.15 -14.71 -5.32
N LEU A 72 -8.98 -15.04 -4.81
CA LEU A 72 -8.15 -14.18 -3.98
C LEU A 72 -7.09 -13.49 -4.85
N VAL A 73 -6.96 -12.18 -4.68
CA VAL A 73 -6.02 -11.34 -5.41
C VAL A 73 -5.15 -10.55 -4.44
N HIS A 74 -3.83 -10.74 -4.50
CA HIS A 74 -2.88 -9.88 -3.81
C HIS A 74 -2.14 -9.01 -4.84
N LEU A 75 -2.39 -7.69 -4.82
CA LEU A 75 -1.84 -6.75 -5.79
C LEU A 75 -0.31 -6.57 -5.69
N ARG A 76 0.25 -6.78 -4.49
CA ARG A 76 1.69 -6.62 -4.22
C ARG A 76 2.15 -5.21 -4.57
N MET A 77 3.07 -5.01 -5.50
CA MET A 77 3.68 -3.68 -5.69
C MET A 77 2.99 -2.86 -6.77
N THR A 78 2.68 -3.49 -7.91
CA THR A 78 2.24 -2.86 -9.17
C THR A 78 1.03 -3.57 -9.77
N GLY A 79 0.38 -4.45 -9.00
CA GLY A 79 -0.81 -5.16 -9.43
C GLY A 79 -2.02 -4.23 -9.49
N GLN A 80 -2.81 -4.39 -10.55
CA GLN A 80 -4.00 -3.62 -10.85
C GLN A 80 -5.12 -4.58 -11.28
N LEU A 81 -6.35 -4.24 -10.93
CA LEU A 81 -7.56 -4.86 -11.45
C LEU A 81 -8.28 -3.85 -12.33
N LEU A 82 -8.51 -4.22 -13.59
CA LEU A 82 -9.13 -3.38 -14.59
C LEU A 82 -10.40 -4.06 -15.09
N VAL A 83 -11.49 -3.31 -15.22
CA VAL A 83 -12.73 -3.81 -15.84
C VAL A 83 -12.94 -3.02 -17.13
N LEU A 84 -12.71 -3.68 -18.27
CA LEU A 84 -12.66 -3.04 -19.58
C LEU A 84 -13.51 -3.82 -20.59
N PRO A 85 -14.01 -3.22 -21.69
CA PRO A 85 -14.59 -3.99 -22.78
C PRO A 85 -13.61 -5.07 -23.29
N ALA A 86 -14.09 -6.26 -23.63
CA ALA A 86 -13.23 -7.34 -24.13
C ALA A 86 -12.48 -6.96 -25.42
N SER A 87 -13.04 -6.04 -26.20
CA SER A 87 -12.43 -5.46 -27.41
C SER A 87 -11.28 -4.49 -27.14
N ALA A 88 -11.09 -4.02 -25.90
CA ALA A 88 -10.00 -3.13 -25.56
C ALA A 88 -8.64 -3.83 -25.77
N PRO A 89 -7.62 -3.15 -26.32
CA PRO A 89 -6.31 -3.74 -26.56
C PRO A 89 -5.73 -4.43 -25.32
N LEU A 90 -5.08 -5.58 -25.52
CA LEU A 90 -4.43 -6.31 -24.44
C LEU A 90 -3.05 -5.70 -24.16
N ASP A 91 -2.89 -5.15 -22.96
CA ASP A 91 -1.61 -4.63 -22.49
C ASP A 91 -0.60 -5.79 -22.19
N PRO A 92 0.71 -5.66 -22.51
CA PRO A 92 1.71 -6.72 -22.32
C PRO A 92 1.94 -7.16 -20.85
N TYR A 93 1.46 -6.38 -19.89
CA TYR A 93 1.56 -6.63 -18.47
C TYR A 93 0.28 -7.27 -17.89
N VAL A 94 -0.74 -7.54 -18.71
CA VAL A 94 -1.87 -8.38 -18.29
C VAL A 94 -1.38 -9.81 -18.05
N ARG A 95 -1.73 -10.37 -16.88
CA ARG A 95 -1.28 -11.68 -16.41
C ARG A 95 -2.41 -12.71 -16.38
N ALA A 96 -3.64 -12.25 -16.16
CA ALA A 96 -4.85 -13.03 -16.31
C ALA A 96 -6.02 -12.13 -16.73
N ALA A 97 -7.00 -12.69 -17.42
CA ALA A 97 -8.22 -12.00 -17.82
C ALA A 97 -9.42 -12.94 -17.68
N LEU A 98 -10.52 -12.45 -17.11
CA LEU A 98 -11.78 -13.16 -16.96
C LEU A 98 -12.84 -12.46 -17.83
N LEU A 99 -13.36 -13.15 -18.83
CA LEU A 99 -14.46 -12.66 -19.65
C LEU A 99 -15.75 -12.72 -18.84
N LEU A 100 -16.48 -11.61 -18.77
CA LEU A 100 -17.78 -11.50 -18.13
C LEU A 100 -18.91 -11.63 -19.18
N ASP A 101 -20.08 -12.01 -18.72
CA ASP A 101 -21.29 -12.25 -19.53
C ASP A 101 -21.91 -10.98 -20.14
N ASP A 102 -21.48 -9.80 -19.72
CA ASP A 102 -21.85 -8.51 -20.33
C ASP A 102 -20.85 -8.01 -21.39
N GLY A 103 -19.88 -8.85 -21.78
CA GLY A 103 -18.88 -8.54 -22.80
C GLY A 103 -17.69 -7.70 -22.29
N ARG A 104 -17.61 -7.42 -20.98
CA ARG A 104 -16.40 -6.85 -20.35
C ARG A 104 -15.42 -7.95 -19.91
N GLU A 105 -14.20 -7.56 -19.58
CA GLU A 105 -13.18 -8.40 -18.98
C GLU A 105 -12.70 -7.80 -17.65
N LEU A 106 -12.62 -8.63 -16.61
CA LEU A 106 -11.82 -8.36 -15.43
C LEU A 106 -10.38 -8.80 -15.70
N ARG A 107 -9.48 -7.83 -15.86
CA ARG A 107 -8.05 -8.06 -16.17
C ARG A 107 -7.20 -7.81 -14.93
N PHE A 108 -6.32 -8.76 -14.62
CA PHE A 108 -5.24 -8.58 -13.66
C PHE A 108 -3.96 -8.16 -14.40
N ARG A 109 -3.56 -6.90 -14.24
CA ARG A 109 -2.34 -6.32 -14.81
C ARG A 109 -1.29 -6.17 -13.73
N ASP A 110 -0.05 -6.56 -14.01
CA ASP A 110 1.05 -6.38 -13.05
C ASP A 110 2.41 -6.29 -13.75
N VAL A 111 2.99 -5.09 -13.76
CA VAL A 111 4.26 -4.79 -14.43
C VAL A 111 5.40 -5.65 -13.87
N ARG A 112 5.51 -5.74 -12.54
CA ARG A 112 6.59 -6.50 -11.85
C ARG A 112 6.29 -7.99 -11.68
N ALA A 113 5.06 -8.41 -11.99
CA ALA A 113 4.59 -9.80 -11.91
C ALA A 113 4.79 -10.46 -10.53
N PHE A 114 4.68 -9.65 -9.47
CA PHE A 114 4.77 -10.09 -8.08
C PHE A 114 3.41 -10.44 -7.47
N GLY A 115 2.33 -9.84 -7.96
CA GLY A 115 0.99 -10.13 -7.49
C GLY A 115 0.59 -11.58 -7.73
N ARG A 116 -0.42 -12.02 -6.99
CA ARG A 116 -0.84 -13.42 -6.93
C ARG A 116 -2.35 -13.54 -7.02
N LEU A 117 -2.79 -14.55 -7.74
CA LEU A 117 -4.18 -14.99 -7.88
C LEU A 117 -4.27 -16.38 -7.27
N ALA A 118 -5.25 -16.64 -6.42
CA ALA A 118 -5.54 -17.96 -5.88
C ALA A 118 -7.03 -18.24 -6.02
N LEU A 119 -7.40 -19.37 -6.60
CA LEU A 119 -8.78 -19.85 -6.62
C LEU A 119 -8.90 -20.95 -5.59
N VAL A 120 -9.74 -20.74 -4.58
CA VAL A 120 -9.85 -21.61 -3.42
C VAL A 120 -11.30 -21.84 -3.06
N ALA A 121 -11.60 -22.93 -2.36
CA ALA A 121 -12.88 -23.13 -1.74
C ALA A 121 -13.04 -22.22 -0.51
N CYS A 122 -14.28 -22.00 -0.09
CA CYS A 122 -14.62 -21.41 1.18
C CYS A 122 -15.22 -22.47 2.09
N GLY A 123 -14.86 -22.45 3.37
CA GLY A 123 -15.56 -23.19 4.40
C GLY A 123 -16.98 -22.66 4.61
N ASP A 124 -17.77 -23.37 5.42
CA ASP A 124 -19.16 -23.00 5.73
C ASP A 124 -19.29 -21.62 6.41
N ASP A 125 -18.23 -21.16 7.05
CA ASP A 125 -18.09 -19.83 7.67
C ASP A 125 -17.68 -18.72 6.68
N GLY A 126 -17.52 -19.06 5.39
CA GLY A 126 -17.07 -18.16 4.33
C GLY A 126 -15.58 -17.85 4.37
N ILE A 127 -14.79 -18.54 5.20
CA ILE A 127 -13.35 -18.35 5.27
C ILE A 127 -12.68 -19.09 4.09
N PRO A 128 -11.83 -18.42 3.30
CA PRO A 128 -11.11 -19.08 2.21
C PRO A 128 -10.08 -20.11 2.70
N ALA A 129 -10.22 -21.35 2.22
CA ALA A 129 -9.25 -22.43 2.39
C ALA A 129 -7.95 -22.16 1.61
N SER A 130 -6.93 -23.01 1.78
CA SER A 130 -5.66 -22.89 1.03
C SER A 130 -5.70 -23.52 -0.37
N SER A 131 -6.76 -24.26 -0.71
CA SER A 131 -6.93 -24.89 -2.03
C SER A 131 -8.42 -24.96 -2.40
N LEU A 132 -8.76 -25.71 -3.46
CA LEU A 132 -10.15 -26.01 -3.83
C LEU A 132 -10.80 -27.09 -2.95
N ASP A 133 -10.11 -27.58 -1.92
CA ASP A 133 -10.69 -28.41 -0.85
C ASP A 133 -11.12 -27.50 0.33
N PRO A 134 -12.42 -27.45 0.71
CA PRO A 134 -12.88 -26.63 1.83
C PRO A 134 -12.40 -27.12 3.20
N SER A 135 -11.87 -28.34 3.31
CA SER A 135 -11.32 -28.90 4.55
C SER A 135 -9.86 -28.52 4.79
N ASP A 136 -9.19 -27.94 3.80
CA ASP A 136 -7.83 -27.46 3.93
C ASP A 136 -7.73 -26.25 4.88
N VAL A 137 -6.54 -26.07 5.46
CA VAL A 137 -6.25 -24.95 6.36
C VAL A 137 -6.57 -23.59 5.69
N PRO A 138 -7.16 -22.62 6.41
CA PRO A 138 -7.45 -21.32 5.82
C PRO A 138 -6.19 -20.60 5.30
N LEU A 139 -6.23 -20.10 4.06
CA LEU A 139 -5.07 -19.44 3.42
C LEU A 139 -4.58 -18.23 4.23
N LEU A 140 -5.51 -17.56 4.92
CA LEU A 140 -5.25 -16.33 5.66
C LEU A 140 -5.24 -16.53 7.19
N ALA A 141 -5.19 -17.80 7.67
CA ALA A 141 -5.22 -18.15 9.10
C ALA A 141 -4.17 -17.40 9.94
N ASP A 142 -2.98 -17.20 9.37
CA ASP A 142 -1.85 -16.56 10.06
C ASP A 142 -1.98 -15.03 10.18
N HIS A 143 -2.95 -14.39 9.53
CA HIS A 143 -3.07 -12.92 9.59
C HIS A 143 -3.63 -12.47 10.94
N GLY A 144 -3.01 -11.43 11.51
CA GLY A 144 -3.49 -10.76 12.72
C GLY A 144 -4.84 -10.07 12.52
N PRO A 145 -5.41 -9.47 13.58
CA PRO A 145 -6.71 -8.80 13.52
C PRO A 145 -6.78 -7.70 12.45
N GLU A 146 -7.99 -7.45 11.93
CA GLU A 146 -8.29 -6.30 11.10
C GLU A 146 -8.29 -5.02 11.94
N PRO A 147 -7.47 -4.01 11.62
CA PRO A 147 -7.29 -2.83 12.46
C PRO A 147 -8.49 -1.87 12.46
N LEU A 148 -9.47 -2.07 11.58
CA LEU A 148 -10.69 -1.26 11.52
C LEU A 148 -11.93 -2.01 12.02
N GLU A 149 -11.78 -3.25 12.47
CA GLU A 149 -12.88 -3.99 13.10
C GLU A 149 -13.04 -3.60 14.58
N PRO A 150 -14.26 -3.62 15.14
CA PRO A 150 -14.49 -3.35 16.56
C PRO A 150 -13.73 -4.28 17.51
N SER A 151 -13.38 -5.49 17.04
CA SER A 151 -12.58 -6.47 17.77
C SER A 151 -11.14 -6.02 18.02
N PHE A 152 -10.61 -5.10 17.20
CA PHE A 152 -9.29 -4.52 17.38
C PHE A 152 -9.32 -3.40 18.42
N THR A 153 -9.05 -3.77 19.68
CA THR A 153 -9.03 -2.85 20.83
C THR A 153 -7.61 -2.48 21.26
N ALA A 154 -7.47 -1.42 22.06
CA ALA A 154 -6.19 -1.07 22.69
C ALA A 154 -5.65 -2.20 23.57
N ASP A 155 -6.52 -2.94 24.28
CA ASP A 155 -6.16 -4.14 25.05
C ASP A 155 -5.56 -5.23 24.16
N LEU A 156 -6.22 -5.54 23.03
CA LEU A 156 -5.72 -6.52 22.09
C LEU A 156 -4.38 -6.09 21.50
N LEU A 157 -4.24 -4.82 21.11
CA LEU A 157 -2.97 -4.28 20.60
C LEU A 157 -1.86 -4.41 21.65
N GLY A 158 -2.12 -4.03 22.90
CA GLY A 158 -1.16 -4.16 24.00
C GLY A 158 -0.70 -5.60 24.19
N ALA A 159 -1.64 -6.55 24.22
CA ALA A 159 -1.33 -7.98 24.34
C ALA A 159 -0.50 -8.50 23.15
N LEU A 160 -0.80 -8.05 21.92
CA LEU A 160 -0.06 -8.44 20.72
C LEU A 160 1.38 -7.90 20.73
N LEU A 161 1.58 -6.67 21.19
CA LEU A 161 2.89 -6.03 21.28
C LEU A 161 3.74 -6.62 22.41
N ALA A 162 3.15 -6.94 23.57
CA ALA A 162 3.84 -7.54 24.71
C ALA A 162 4.45 -8.91 24.39
N ARG A 163 3.78 -9.69 23.53
CA ARG A 163 4.22 -11.05 23.15
C ARG A 163 5.30 -11.10 22.08
N ARG A 164 5.62 -9.97 21.43
CA ARG A 164 6.51 -9.92 20.26
C ARG A 164 7.80 -9.16 20.58
N PRO A 165 8.96 -9.85 20.65
CA PRO A 165 10.23 -9.15 20.78
C PRO A 165 10.53 -8.39 19.49
N GLY A 166 10.90 -7.12 19.58
CA GLY A 166 11.27 -6.35 18.39
C GLY A 166 11.10 -4.85 18.52
N ARG A 167 11.54 -4.17 17.46
CA ARG A 167 11.32 -2.73 17.28
C ARG A 167 9.89 -2.50 16.84
N LEU A 168 9.25 -1.48 17.42
CA LEU A 168 7.83 -1.19 17.29
C LEU A 168 7.38 -1.15 15.83
N LYS A 169 8.08 -0.41 14.96
CA LYS A 169 7.74 -0.38 13.52
C LYS A 169 7.82 -1.76 12.87
N GLY A 170 8.83 -2.56 13.20
CA GLY A 170 8.96 -3.93 12.67
C GLY A 170 7.77 -4.80 13.08
N THR A 171 7.37 -4.73 14.35
CA THR A 171 6.22 -5.45 14.90
C THR A 171 4.90 -5.02 14.26
N LEU A 172 4.71 -3.72 13.98
CA LEU A 172 3.51 -3.20 13.31
C LEU A 172 3.39 -3.63 11.84
N LEU A 173 4.52 -3.90 11.17
CA LEU A 173 4.55 -4.34 9.78
C LEU A 173 4.36 -5.85 9.60
N ASP A 174 4.50 -6.62 10.68
CA ASP A 174 4.21 -8.05 10.67
C ASP A 174 2.71 -8.27 10.49
N GLN A 175 2.33 -8.89 9.37
CA GLN A 175 0.93 -9.16 9.05
C GLN A 175 0.30 -10.19 10.00
N ARG A 176 1.11 -10.95 10.76
CA ARG A 176 0.64 -11.82 11.87
C ARG A 176 0.33 -11.03 13.14
N CYS A 177 0.86 -9.81 13.27
CA CYS A 177 0.58 -8.92 14.37
C CYS A 177 -0.65 -8.06 14.07
N ILE A 178 -0.62 -7.30 12.98
CA ILE A 178 -1.74 -6.46 12.53
C ILE A 178 -1.86 -6.63 11.04
N ALA A 179 -3.03 -7.07 10.58
CA ALA A 179 -3.27 -7.25 9.16
C ALA A 179 -3.39 -5.90 8.44
N GLY A 180 -2.92 -5.82 7.20
CA GLY A 180 -3.22 -4.68 6.33
C GLY A 180 -2.36 -3.44 6.57
N LEU A 181 -1.77 -3.25 7.74
CA LEU A 181 -0.85 -2.14 8.03
C LEU A 181 0.45 -2.31 7.24
N GLY A 182 0.93 -1.25 6.60
CA GLY A 182 2.19 -1.24 5.87
C GLY A 182 3.05 -0.04 6.23
N ASN A 183 4.01 0.27 5.35
CA ASN A 183 5.10 1.17 5.67
C ASN A 183 4.66 2.64 5.74
N ILE A 184 3.71 3.05 4.91
CA ILE A 184 3.19 4.42 4.89
C ILE A 184 2.44 4.66 6.20
N TYR A 185 1.40 3.86 6.44
CA TYR A 185 0.49 4.09 7.54
C TYR A 185 1.12 3.75 8.90
N ALA A 186 2.15 2.89 8.96
CA ALA A 186 2.95 2.72 10.17
C ALA A 186 3.77 3.97 10.52
N ASP A 187 4.40 4.65 9.55
CA ASP A 187 5.13 5.90 9.81
C ASP A 187 4.17 6.99 10.33
N GLU A 188 3.03 7.14 9.65
CA GLU A 188 2.00 8.12 10.01
C GLU A 188 1.39 7.86 11.40
N ALA A 189 1.03 6.60 11.70
CA ALA A 189 0.47 6.23 12.99
C ALA A 189 1.48 6.43 14.14
N LEU A 190 2.75 6.08 13.93
CA LEU A 190 3.80 6.29 14.93
C LEU A 190 4.07 7.77 15.18
N TRP A 191 4.05 8.60 14.14
CA TRP A 191 4.17 10.04 14.28
C TRP A 191 3.00 10.62 15.08
N ARG A 192 1.77 10.26 14.70
CA ARG A 192 0.55 10.71 15.38
C ARG A 192 0.48 10.24 16.84
N ALA A 193 1.03 9.08 17.16
CA ALA A 193 1.13 8.56 18.52
C ALA A 193 2.31 9.11 19.34
N HIS A 194 3.18 9.92 18.72
CA HIS A 194 4.44 10.41 19.31
C HIS A 194 5.39 9.29 19.76
N LEU A 195 5.42 8.17 19.03
CA LEU A 195 6.24 7.01 19.34
C LEU A 195 7.37 6.83 18.34
N HIS A 196 8.59 6.62 18.85
CA HIS A 196 9.74 6.36 17.99
C HIS A 196 9.67 4.93 17.42
N PRO A 197 9.93 4.72 16.12
CA PRO A 197 9.83 3.41 15.46
C PRO A 197 10.80 2.35 16.04
N LEU A 198 11.89 2.79 16.66
CA LEU A 198 12.85 1.92 17.36
C LEU A 198 12.50 1.62 18.83
N ALA A 199 11.37 2.12 19.36
CA ALA A 199 10.88 1.69 20.67
C ALA A 199 10.66 0.18 20.71
N ALA A 200 10.73 -0.44 21.88
CA ALA A 200 10.32 -1.82 22.05
C ALA A 200 8.81 -1.83 22.30
N GLY A 201 8.04 -2.55 21.47
CA GLY A 201 6.58 -2.61 21.62
C GLY A 201 6.15 -3.14 22.99
N ALA A 202 6.89 -4.12 23.51
CA ALA A 202 6.64 -4.71 24.82
C ALA A 202 6.90 -3.79 26.02
N THR A 203 7.54 -2.62 25.82
CA THR A 203 7.82 -1.66 26.90
C THR A 203 6.88 -0.46 26.88
N LEU A 204 5.90 -0.43 25.97
CA LEU A 204 4.94 0.67 25.92
C LEU A 204 4.04 0.65 27.15
N ARG A 205 3.83 1.81 27.74
CA ARG A 205 2.85 2.02 28.81
C ARG A 205 1.43 1.95 28.24
N ARG A 206 0.44 1.75 29.12
CA ARG A 206 -0.97 1.69 28.73
C ARG A 206 -1.41 2.91 27.92
N ASP A 207 -1.04 4.11 28.38
CA ASP A 207 -1.36 5.37 27.69
C ASP A 207 -0.73 5.46 26.29
N GLU A 208 0.46 4.89 26.11
CA GLU A 208 1.15 4.83 24.82
C GLU A 208 0.46 3.87 23.86
N VAL A 209 -0.01 2.71 24.36
CA VAL A 209 -0.77 1.73 23.57
C VAL A 209 -2.11 2.30 23.13
N GLU A 210 -2.84 2.99 24.02
CA GLU A 210 -4.11 3.63 23.69
C GLU A 210 -3.95 4.71 22.62
N ARG A 211 -2.94 5.58 22.75
CA ARG A 211 -2.62 6.57 21.70
C ARG A 211 -2.23 5.91 20.38
N LEU A 212 -1.46 4.83 20.41
CA LEU A 212 -1.07 4.10 19.20
C LEU A 212 -2.26 3.44 18.52
N HIS A 213 -3.14 2.80 19.29
CA HIS A 213 -4.38 2.19 18.78
C HIS A 213 -5.24 3.26 18.09
N ALA A 214 -5.53 4.36 18.79
CA ALA A 214 -6.30 5.47 18.24
C ALA A 214 -5.65 6.06 16.98
N ALA A 215 -4.31 6.18 16.96
CA ALA A 215 -3.58 6.66 15.80
C ALA A 215 -3.66 5.71 14.60
N ILE A 216 -3.53 4.39 14.81
CA ILE A 216 -3.66 3.38 13.74
C ILE A 216 -5.07 3.44 13.13
N VAL A 217 -6.10 3.37 13.98
CA VAL A 217 -7.50 3.40 13.54
C VAL A 217 -7.80 4.70 12.80
N GLY A 218 -7.39 5.85 13.37
CA GLY A 218 -7.63 7.16 12.77
C GLY A 218 -6.95 7.34 11.42
N VAL A 219 -5.65 7.01 11.31
CA VAL A 219 -4.90 7.14 10.05
C VAL A 219 -5.51 6.25 8.96
N LEU A 220 -5.84 5.01 9.29
CA LEU A 220 -6.39 4.07 8.32
C LEU A 220 -7.82 4.44 7.91
N SER A 221 -8.64 4.94 8.83
CA SER A 221 -10.01 5.41 8.53
C SER A 221 -9.97 6.62 7.61
N GLU A 222 -9.17 7.63 7.94
CA GLU A 222 -8.95 8.80 7.09
C GLU A 222 -8.42 8.40 5.71
N ALA A 223 -7.51 7.43 5.65
CA ALA A 223 -6.99 6.92 4.40
C ALA A 223 -8.06 6.22 3.57
N VAL A 224 -8.93 5.40 4.17
CA VAL A 224 -10.04 4.74 3.47
C VAL A 224 -11.02 5.78 2.93
N GLU A 225 -11.37 6.80 3.73
CA GLU A 225 -12.22 7.93 3.29
C GLU A 225 -11.58 8.71 2.14
N ALA A 226 -10.26 8.92 2.20
CA ALA A 226 -9.49 9.57 1.16
C ALA A 226 -9.16 8.66 -0.05
N ARG A 227 -9.71 7.43 -0.09
CA ARG A 227 -9.50 6.43 -1.15
C ARG A 227 -8.05 5.97 -1.30
N GLY A 228 -7.31 5.96 -0.19
CA GLY A 228 -5.90 5.62 -0.10
C GLY A 228 -4.98 6.71 -0.67
N SER A 229 -3.70 6.40 -0.69
CA SER A 229 -2.65 7.18 -1.32
C SER A 229 -2.51 6.77 -2.78
N SER A 230 -2.52 7.74 -3.68
CA SER A 230 -2.22 7.50 -5.08
C SER A 230 -0.74 7.15 -5.22
N ILE A 231 -0.47 5.86 -5.34
CA ILE A 231 0.84 5.33 -5.68
C ILE A 231 0.77 5.02 -7.17
N ASP A 232 1.11 5.99 -8.03
CA ASP A 232 1.42 6.00 -9.49
C ASP A 232 0.73 4.99 -10.47
N ASP A 233 -0.17 4.13 -10.01
CA ASP A 233 -0.53 2.87 -10.65
C ASP A 233 -1.99 2.46 -10.34
N TYR A 234 -2.88 3.33 -9.84
CA TYR A 234 -4.31 2.99 -9.72
C TYR A 234 -5.20 4.18 -10.07
N THR A 235 -5.83 4.12 -11.25
CA THR A 235 -6.97 4.96 -11.65
C THR A 235 -8.24 4.10 -11.59
N GLY A 236 -8.96 4.18 -10.47
CA GLY A 236 -10.32 3.65 -10.37
C GLY A 236 -11.32 4.51 -11.16
N PRO A 237 -12.54 4.02 -11.43
CA PRO A 237 -13.58 4.77 -12.16
C PRO A 237 -14.00 6.07 -11.45
N ASP A 238 -13.90 6.12 -10.12
CA ASP A 238 -14.21 7.32 -9.32
C ASP A 238 -12.99 8.21 -9.05
N GLY A 239 -11.88 7.97 -9.74
CA GLY A 239 -10.65 8.75 -9.62
C GLY A 239 -9.69 8.29 -8.53
N ASP A 240 -8.62 9.06 -8.45
CA ASP A 240 -7.42 8.79 -7.67
C ASP A 240 -7.63 9.03 -6.16
N GLY A 241 -6.85 8.32 -5.33
CA GLY A 241 -6.78 8.57 -3.90
C GLY A 241 -6.14 9.94 -3.59
N THR A 242 -6.49 10.53 -2.44
CA THR A 242 -6.01 11.86 -2.02
C THR A 242 -5.20 11.82 -0.71
N MET A 243 -4.98 10.64 -0.13
CA MET A 243 -4.29 10.52 1.17
C MET A 243 -2.84 11.03 1.13
N GLN A 244 -2.17 10.96 -0.02
CA GLN A 244 -0.81 11.48 -0.21
C GLN A 244 -0.68 12.97 0.12
N GLU A 245 -1.77 13.73 -0.03
CA GLU A 245 -1.80 15.17 0.28
C GLU A 245 -1.92 15.45 1.78
N ARG A 246 -2.25 14.41 2.57
CA ARG A 246 -2.51 14.48 4.01
C ARG A 246 -1.40 13.84 4.86
N LEU A 247 -0.38 13.26 4.23
CA LEU A 247 0.73 12.61 4.92
C LEU A 247 1.54 13.62 5.74
N ALA A 248 1.77 13.31 7.01
CA ALA A 248 2.50 14.19 7.92
C ALA A 248 4.00 13.95 7.90
N VAL A 249 4.46 12.72 7.63
CA VAL A 249 5.91 12.39 7.68
C VAL A 249 6.40 11.58 6.49
N TYR A 250 5.59 10.67 5.94
CA TYR A 250 6.03 9.75 4.90
C TYR A 250 6.40 10.51 3.62
N GLN A 251 7.60 10.23 3.08
CA GLN A 251 8.20 10.96 1.94
C GLN A 251 8.38 12.47 2.12
N ARG A 252 8.25 13.01 3.34
CA ARG A 252 8.47 14.43 3.65
C ARG A 252 9.86 14.72 4.22
N GLN A 253 10.87 13.90 3.88
CA GLN A 253 12.24 14.09 4.37
C GLN A 253 12.75 15.50 4.02
N GLY A 254 13.27 16.21 5.02
CA GLY A 254 13.80 17.57 4.83
C GLY A 254 12.75 18.67 4.99
N GLU A 255 11.47 18.34 5.02
CA GLU A 255 10.39 19.30 5.28
C GLU A 255 10.19 19.55 6.77
N PRO A 256 9.57 20.69 7.17
CA PRO A 256 9.18 20.92 8.55
C PRO A 256 8.02 20.02 8.97
N CYS A 257 8.14 19.46 10.19
CA CYS A 257 7.08 18.72 10.86
C CYS A 257 5.84 19.61 11.04
N LEU A 258 4.66 19.08 10.72
CA LEU A 258 3.40 19.83 10.83
C LEU A 258 3.02 20.16 12.28
N ALA A 259 3.53 19.40 13.25
CA ALA A 259 3.20 19.60 14.67
C ALA A 259 4.19 20.54 15.39
N CYS A 260 5.48 20.55 15.02
CA CYS A 260 6.51 21.25 15.80
C CYS A 260 7.57 21.98 14.99
N GLY A 261 7.47 22.00 13.65
CA GLY A 261 8.41 22.68 12.75
C GLY A 261 9.79 22.04 12.58
N ALA A 262 10.17 21.05 13.41
CA ALA A 262 11.45 20.36 13.28
C ALA A 262 11.57 19.60 11.96
N THR A 263 12.77 19.50 11.39
CA THR A 263 12.99 18.82 10.11
C THR A 263 12.71 17.31 10.20
N ILE A 264 11.86 16.81 9.32
CA ILE A 264 11.61 15.37 9.17
C ILE A 264 12.88 14.65 8.70
N ARG A 265 13.19 13.53 9.35
CA ARG A 265 14.35 12.69 9.05
C ARG A 265 13.90 11.38 8.43
N ARG A 266 14.73 10.85 7.54
CA ARG A 266 14.58 9.51 6.97
C ARG A 266 15.77 8.65 7.35
N PHE A 267 15.49 7.41 7.72
CA PHE A 267 16.48 6.35 7.90
C PHE A 267 15.87 5.00 7.57
N VAL A 268 16.63 3.92 7.72
CA VAL A 268 16.18 2.56 7.37
C VAL A 268 15.97 1.73 8.63
N VAL A 269 14.81 1.08 8.74
CA VAL A 269 14.50 0.10 9.79
C VAL A 269 14.05 -1.18 9.11
N GLY A 270 14.77 -2.28 9.35
CA GLY A 270 14.43 -3.59 8.76
C GLY A 270 14.35 -3.58 7.23
N GLY A 271 15.26 -2.85 6.57
CA GLY A 271 15.28 -2.70 5.10
C GLY A 271 14.22 -1.77 4.52
N ARG A 272 13.47 -1.04 5.36
CA ARG A 272 12.39 -0.15 4.91
C ARG A 272 12.66 1.32 5.27
N ALA A 273 12.41 2.20 4.32
CA ALA A 273 12.47 3.65 4.54
C ALA A 273 11.48 4.05 5.64
N THR A 274 11.97 4.82 6.60
CA THR A 274 11.25 5.21 7.82
C THR A 274 11.41 6.70 8.02
N HIS A 275 10.29 7.40 8.14
CA HIS A 275 10.23 8.86 8.27
C HIS A 275 9.75 9.23 9.65
N ILE A 276 10.45 10.15 10.32
CA ILE A 276 10.12 10.58 11.68
C ILE A 276 10.31 12.08 11.86
N CYS A 277 9.58 12.64 12.83
CA CYS A 277 9.97 13.89 13.46
C CYS A 277 10.82 13.58 14.70
N PRO A 278 12.11 13.98 14.75
CA PRO A 278 12.99 13.65 15.88
C PRO A 278 12.57 14.33 17.21
N THR A 279 11.80 15.42 17.13
CA THR A 279 11.29 16.15 18.30
C THR A 279 10.00 15.52 18.81
N CYS A 280 9.02 15.24 17.93
CA CYS A 280 7.76 14.64 18.33
C CYS A 280 7.91 13.16 18.71
N GLN A 281 8.89 12.47 18.14
CA GLN A 281 9.17 11.06 18.40
C GLN A 281 10.59 10.94 18.96
N PRO A 282 10.82 11.23 20.25
CA PRO A 282 12.15 11.18 20.83
C PRO A 282 12.68 9.74 20.90
N LEU A 283 13.98 9.57 20.73
CA LEU A 283 14.62 8.26 20.85
C LEU A 283 14.42 7.70 22.27
N PRO A 284 14.05 6.41 22.46
CA PRO A 284 13.84 5.82 23.77
C PRO A 284 15.13 5.86 24.62
N ARG A 285 15.00 6.24 25.90
CA ARG A 285 16.11 6.22 26.87
C ARG A 285 16.57 4.76 27.08
N GLY A 286 17.81 4.45 26.70
CA GLY A 286 18.37 3.08 26.72
C GLY A 286 18.78 2.53 25.34
N GLY A 287 18.34 3.17 24.25
CA GLY A 287 18.82 2.86 22.90
C GLY A 287 20.19 3.45 22.61
N ARG A 288 21.27 2.93 23.23
CA ARG A 288 22.62 3.18 22.70
C ARG A 288 22.69 2.65 21.26
N ARG A 289 23.32 3.44 20.39
CA ARG A 289 23.43 3.31 18.93
C ARG A 289 23.68 1.88 18.47
N ALA A 290 22.63 1.14 18.12
CA ALA A 290 22.77 -0.07 17.31
C ALA A 290 22.77 0.34 15.83
N GLY A 291 23.96 0.65 15.31
CA GLY A 291 24.32 0.43 13.90
C GLY A 291 23.55 1.17 12.79
N GLY A 292 23.08 2.39 13.02
CA GLY A 292 22.59 3.26 11.96
C GLY A 292 22.95 4.71 12.26
N GLU A 293 23.98 5.23 11.61
CA GLU A 293 24.33 6.65 11.73
C GLU A 293 23.15 7.49 11.24
N LEU A 294 22.58 8.30 12.15
CA LEU A 294 21.85 9.51 11.77
C LEU A 294 22.87 10.39 11.01
N PRO A 295 22.64 10.74 9.73
CA PRO A 295 23.54 11.66 9.05
C PRO A 295 23.51 12.98 9.82
N ARG A 296 24.67 13.36 10.38
CA ARG A 296 24.83 14.68 10.99
C ARG A 296 24.65 15.71 9.85
N GLY A 297 23.79 16.70 10.09
CA GLY A 297 23.59 17.79 9.16
C GLY A 297 24.91 18.49 8.86
N ALA A 298 25.17 18.73 7.57
CA ALA A 298 26.26 19.57 7.12
C ALA A 298 25.98 21.01 7.58
N ALA A 299 26.66 21.43 8.64
CA ALA A 299 26.86 22.83 8.95
C ALA A 299 27.98 23.36 8.03
N SER A 300 27.73 24.57 7.53
CA SER A 300 28.62 25.45 6.78
C SER A 300 30.08 25.41 7.22
N GLY A 301 30.98 25.27 6.26
CA GLY A 301 32.42 25.38 6.46
C GLY A 301 33.12 25.56 5.12
N ASP A 302 33.36 26.83 4.78
CA ASP A 302 34.24 27.30 3.72
C ASP A 302 35.61 26.60 3.75
N ARG A 303 36.04 26.09 2.59
CA ARG A 303 37.44 25.81 2.24
C ARG A 303 37.52 25.54 0.73
N SER A 304 38.05 26.55 0.05
CA SER A 304 38.60 26.51 -1.30
C SER A 304 39.59 25.36 -1.48
N ASP A 305 39.35 24.48 -2.44
CA ASP A 305 40.41 23.96 -3.29
C ASP A 305 39.87 23.57 -4.68
N THR A 306 40.54 24.11 -5.67
CA THR A 306 40.23 24.07 -7.09
C THR A 306 40.80 22.81 -7.72
N ARG A 307 39.97 21.99 -8.39
CA ARG A 307 40.38 21.24 -9.60
C ARG A 307 39.18 20.75 -10.41
N ARG A 308 39.14 21.30 -11.63
CA ARG A 308 38.26 21.14 -12.79
C ARG A 308 37.69 19.74 -13.04
N GLY A 309 36.39 19.71 -13.36
CA GLY A 309 35.73 18.66 -14.14
C GLY A 309 34.30 19.04 -14.53
N GLY A 310 34.10 19.55 -15.76
CA GLY A 310 32.84 19.50 -16.53
C GLY A 310 31.61 20.26 -16.00
N ARG A 311 31.43 21.51 -16.41
CA ARG A 311 30.20 22.30 -16.28
C ARG A 311 29.00 21.61 -16.97
N TRP A 312 27.93 21.36 -16.20
CA TRP A 312 26.54 21.41 -16.67
C TRP A 312 25.67 22.08 -15.61
N SER A 313 25.97 23.35 -15.35
CA SER A 313 25.06 24.28 -14.68
C SER A 313 24.68 25.34 -15.70
N GLU A 314 23.43 25.31 -16.20
CA GLU A 314 22.68 26.49 -16.65
C GLU A 314 21.32 26.06 -17.22
N ARG A 315 20.31 26.05 -16.34
CA ARG A 315 19.00 26.70 -16.52
C ARG A 315 18.04 26.20 -15.45
N VAL A 316 18.04 26.87 -14.30
CA VAL A 316 16.87 26.92 -13.42
C VAL A 316 16.47 28.39 -13.32
N HIS A 317 15.31 28.72 -13.88
CA HIS A 317 14.70 30.03 -13.71
C HIS A 317 14.37 30.25 -12.22
N PRO A 318 14.76 31.38 -11.61
CA PRO A 318 14.46 31.68 -10.22
C PRO A 318 13.03 32.22 -10.14
N ALA A 319 12.05 31.33 -10.12
CA ALA A 319 10.68 31.68 -9.78
C ALA A 319 10.00 30.47 -9.14
N THR A 320 10.12 30.37 -7.81
CA THR A 320 9.20 29.73 -6.83
C THR A 320 9.95 29.17 -5.61
N VAL A 321 10.81 29.98 -5.01
CA VAL A 321 11.09 29.83 -3.57
C VAL A 321 9.98 30.62 -2.86
N GLY A 322 9.12 29.92 -2.12
CA GLY A 322 8.03 30.54 -1.34
C GLY A 322 6.60 30.29 -1.82
N ALA A 323 6.38 29.54 -2.91
CA ALA A 323 5.02 29.22 -3.35
C ALA A 323 4.33 28.24 -2.39
N THR A 324 3.09 28.54 -2.05
CA THR A 324 2.16 27.67 -1.31
C THR A 324 1.76 26.44 -2.14
N VAL A 325 1.21 25.42 -1.49
CA VAL A 325 0.79 24.16 -2.14
C VAL A 325 -0.23 24.41 -3.26
N ALA A 326 -1.13 25.38 -3.08
CA ALA A 326 -2.12 25.78 -4.09
C ALA A 326 -1.47 26.38 -5.36
N GLU A 327 -0.39 27.15 -5.20
CA GLU A 327 0.32 27.77 -6.31
C GLU A 327 1.11 26.75 -7.14
N ARG A 328 1.66 25.71 -6.50
CA ARG A 328 2.26 24.56 -7.20
C ARG A 328 1.25 23.74 -7.98
N ALA A 329 0.04 23.54 -7.43
CA ALA A 329 -1.04 22.84 -8.11
C ALA A 329 -1.59 23.64 -9.32
N ALA A 330 -1.65 24.97 -9.21
CA ALA A 330 -2.05 25.85 -10.31
C ALA A 330 -0.99 25.89 -11.44
N ALA A 331 0.30 25.88 -11.09
CA ALA A 331 1.39 25.82 -12.07
C ALA A 331 1.39 24.50 -12.87
N ARG A 332 1.15 23.36 -12.18
CA ARG A 332 1.01 22.04 -12.83
C ARG A 332 -0.19 21.98 -13.77
N ARG A 333 -1.34 22.54 -13.38
CA ARG A 333 -2.54 22.61 -14.25
C ARG A 333 -2.34 23.48 -15.50
N ARG A 334 -1.50 24.53 -15.41
CA ARG A 334 -1.15 25.37 -16.57
C ARG A 334 -0.21 24.65 -17.54
N ALA A 335 0.76 23.90 -17.04
CA ALA A 335 1.71 23.15 -17.87
C ALA A 335 1.04 22.04 -18.70
N VAL A 336 0.02 21.39 -18.15
CA VAL A 336 -0.76 20.35 -18.85
C VAL A 336 -1.67 20.95 -19.94
N ARG A 337 -2.15 22.19 -19.78
CA ARG A 337 -2.99 22.88 -20.77
C ARG A 337 -2.20 23.49 -21.94
N SER A 338 -0.90 23.71 -21.81
CA SER A 338 -0.10 24.42 -22.80
C SER A 338 0.65 23.53 -23.81
N GLY A 339 0.42 22.21 -23.84
CA GLY A 339 0.87 21.33 -24.94
C GLY A 339 2.38 21.38 -25.24
N GLY A 340 3.24 21.50 -24.22
CA GLY A 340 4.69 21.59 -24.39
C GLY A 340 5.34 20.25 -24.71
N ALA A 341 6.01 20.17 -25.86
CA ALA A 341 6.65 19.00 -26.43
C ALA A 341 7.72 18.33 -25.55
N ASP A 342 7.77 17.01 -25.66
CA ASP A 342 8.76 16.08 -25.13
C ASP A 342 10.13 16.28 -25.80
N PRO A 343 11.23 16.58 -25.06
CA PRO A 343 12.54 16.73 -25.65
C PRO A 343 13.50 15.62 -25.19
N VAL A 344 13.21 14.34 -25.42
CA VAL A 344 14.25 13.30 -25.43
C VAL A 344 13.96 12.25 -26.50
N GLY A 345 14.42 12.51 -27.72
CA GLY A 345 14.54 11.49 -28.75
C GLY A 345 15.69 10.54 -28.45
N VAL A 346 15.40 9.24 -28.35
CA VAL A 346 16.42 8.19 -28.45
C VAL A 346 16.18 7.42 -29.75
N ARG A 347 17.14 7.51 -30.66
CA ARG A 347 17.20 6.73 -31.89
C ARG A 347 17.80 5.35 -31.61
N ARG A 348 17.13 4.34 -32.19
CA ARG A 348 17.50 2.93 -32.43
C ARG A 348 17.65 2.01 -31.23
#